data_AF-A0A2D5BE60-F1
#
_entry.id   AF-A0A2D5BE60-F1
#
_cell.length_a   1.000
_cell.length_b   1.000
_cell.length_c   1.000
_cell.angle_alpha   90.00
_cell.angle_beta   90.00
_cell.angle_gamma   90.00
#
_symmetry.space_group_name_H-M   'P 1'
#
loop_
_entity.id
_entity.type
_entity.pdbx_description
1 polymer ?
#
loop_
_entity_poly.entity_id
_entity_poly.type
_entity_poly.pdbx_seq_one_letter_code
_entity_poly.pdbx_strand_id
1 'polypeptide(L)' 'MLKKIYKAMVLSRTASAANDALRTLSDSQLNDIGLSRASFVSEIVNSVRADLDNAENRMSTRDMISVLINPNLAGSV' A
#
# COMPACT_ATOMS: atom_id res chain seq x y z
N MET A 1 4.40 2.85 -15.94
CA MET A 1 2.98 2.67 -16.31
C MET A 1 2.39 1.39 -15.73
N LEU A 2 2.99 0.21 -15.94
CA LEU A 2 2.45 -1.07 -15.43
C LEU A 2 2.20 -1.10 -13.91
N LYS A 3 3.15 -0.60 -13.11
CA LYS A 3 2.99 -0.49 -11.64
C LYS A 3 1.75 0.32 -11.23
N LYS A 4 1.47 1.42 -11.95
CA LYS A 4 0.30 2.28 -11.68
C LYS A 4 -1.02 1.57 -12.01
N ILE A 5 -1.05 0.81 -13.12
CA ILE A 5 -2.22 0.00 -13.51
C ILE A 5 -2.45 -1.12 -12.48
N TYR A 6 -1.38 -1.80 -12.07
CA TYR A 6 -1.45 -2.83 -11.02
C TYR A 6 -1.98 -2.24 -9.70
N LYS A 7 -1.44 -1.10 -9.26
CA LYS A 7 -1.91 -0.40 -8.05
C LYS A 7 -3.39 -0.06 -8.15
N ALA A 8 -3.84 0.49 -9.28
CA ALA A 8 -5.25 0.79 -9.50
C ALA A 8 -6.13 -0.48 -9.42
N MET A 9 -5.70 -1.58 -10.04
CA MET A 9 -6.43 -2.85 -10.00
C MET A 9 -6.55 -3.40 -8.57
N VAL A 10 -5.46 -3.35 -7.79
CA VAL A 10 -5.47 -3.79 -6.38
C VAL A 10 -6.42 -2.92 -5.57
N LEU A 11 -6.33 -1.59 -5.68
CA LEU A 11 -7.21 -0.67 -4.95
C LEU A 11 -8.70 -0.88 -5.30
N SER A 12 -9.02 -1.11 -6.57
CA SER A 12 -10.40 -1.43 -6.98
C SER A 12 -10.90 -2.74 -6.37
N ARG A 13 -10.06 -3.78 -6.32
CA ARG A 13 -10.42 -5.05 -5.67
C ARG A 13 -10.58 -4.89 -4.16
N THR A 14 -9.71 -4.13 -3.52
CA THR A 14 -9.81 -3.80 -2.09
C THR A 14 -11.11 -3.08 -1.79
N ALA A 15 -11.49 -2.08 -2.59
CA ALA A 15 -12.76 -1.37 -2.40
C ALA A 15 -13.98 -2.30 -2.53
N SER A 16 -13.96 -3.23 -3.49
CA SER A 16 -15.03 -4.24 -3.63
C SER A 16 -15.09 -5.16 -2.40
N ALA A 17 -13.95 -5.73 -2.00
CA ALA A 17 -13.89 -6.63 -0.85
C ALA A 17 -14.27 -5.94 0.47
N ALA A 18 -13.89 -4.67 0.64
CA ALA A 18 -14.26 -3.87 1.80
C ALA A 18 -15.78 -3.59 1.82
N ASN A 19 -16.40 -3.33 0.67
CA ASN A 19 -17.86 -3.20 0.60
C ASN A 19 -18.57 -4.51 0.96
N ASP A 20 -18.09 -5.65 0.47
CA ASP A 20 -18.67 -6.95 0.80
C ASP A 20 -18.51 -7.28 2.29
N ALA A 21 -17.33 -7.02 2.87
CA ALA A 21 -17.10 -7.17 4.31
C ALA A 21 -18.02 -6.26 5.12
N LEU A 22 -18.20 -5.00 4.71
CA LEU A 22 -19.07 -4.03 5.40
C LEU A 22 -20.54 -4.50 5.48
N ARG A 23 -21.00 -5.30 4.51
CA ARG A 23 -22.36 -5.88 4.52
C ARG A 23 -22.53 -6.94 5.59
N THR A 24 -21.44 -7.59 5.99
CA THR A 24 -21.44 -8.65 7.01
C THR A 24 -21.12 -8.14 8.42
N LEU A 25 -20.54 -6.93 8.53
CA LEU A 25 -20.19 -6.32 9.81
C LEU A 25 -21.36 -5.54 10.41
N SER A 26 -21.56 -5.67 11.72
CA SER A 26 -22.52 -4.87 12.49
C SER A 26 -21.93 -3.51 12.88
N ASP A 27 -22.80 -2.57 13.21
CA ASP A 27 -22.37 -1.22 13.62
C ASP A 27 -21.61 -1.25 14.95
N SER A 28 -21.91 -2.21 15.84
CA SER A 28 -21.15 -2.43 17.06
C SER A 28 -19.72 -2.91 16.78
N GLN A 29 -19.55 -3.86 15.86
CA GLN A 29 -18.24 -4.36 15.46
C GLN A 29 -17.39 -3.26 14.81
N LEU A 30 -18.01 -2.40 14.01
CA LEU A 30 -17.34 -1.23 13.43
C LEU A 30 -16.93 -0.24 14.53
N ASN A 31 -17.81 0.02 15.49
CA ASN A 31 -17.52 0.91 16.61
C ASN A 31 -16.39 0.37 17.51
N ASP A 32 -16.34 -0.96 17.72
CA ASP A 32 -15.28 -1.62 18.51
C ASP A 32 -13.90 -1.44 17.88
N ILE A 33 -13.83 -1.30 16.55
CA ILE A 33 -12.59 -1.00 15.81
C ILE A 33 -12.42 0.51 15.53
N GLY A 34 -13.26 1.36 16.09
CA GLY A 34 -13.21 2.82 15.93
C GLY A 34 -13.58 3.32 14.53
N LEU A 35 -14.31 2.52 13.76
CA LEU A 35 -14.76 2.85 12.40
C LEU A 35 -16.28 3.00 12.35
N SER A 36 -16.74 3.73 11.34
CA SER A 36 -18.16 3.85 11.01
C SER A 36 -18.42 3.21 9.64
N ARG A 37 -19.68 2.91 9.32
CA ARG A 37 -20.03 2.43 7.97
C ARG A 37 -19.56 3.38 6.86
N ALA A 38 -19.62 4.68 7.12
CA ALA A 38 -19.19 5.70 6.16
C ALA A 38 -17.67 5.74 5.97
N SER A 39 -16.89 5.45 7.02
CA SER A 39 -15.43 5.53 6.96
C SER A 39 -14.75 4.20 6.61
N PHE A 40 -15.35 3.05 6.93
CA PHE A 40 -14.72 1.74 6.80
C PHE A 40 -14.05 1.49 5.45
N VAL A 41 -14.79 1.64 4.35
CA VAL A 41 -14.25 1.36 3.00
C VAL A 41 -13.11 2.31 2.65
N SER A 42 -13.26 3.60 2.99
CA SER A 42 -12.23 4.62 2.73
C SER A 42 -10.95 4.31 3.50
N GLU A 43 -11.06 4.00 4.79
CA GLU A 43 -9.92 3.68 5.66
C GLU A 43 -9.15 2.44 5.18
N ILE A 44 -9.86 1.36 4.82
CA ILE A 44 -9.22 0.14 4.30
C ILE A 44 -8.50 0.42 2.96
N VAL A 45 -9.13 1.15 2.03
CA VAL A 45 -8.50 1.51 0.75
C VAL A 45 -7.29 2.42 0.96
N ASN A 46 -7.36 3.36 1.91
CA ASN A 46 -6.26 4.26 2.24
C ASN A 46 -5.09 3.51 2.88
N SER A 47 -5.35 2.57 3.79
CA SER A 47 -4.34 1.70 4.37
C SER A 47 -3.62 0.88 3.30
N VAL A 48 -4.35 0.21 2.40
CA VAL A 48 -3.74 -0.55 1.29
C VAL A 48 -2.98 0.37 0.33
N ARG A 49 -3.47 1.58 0.07
CA ARG A 49 -2.74 2.56 -0.74
C ARG A 49 -1.41 2.91 -0.09
N ALA A 50 -1.39 3.19 1.20
CA ALA A 50 -0.18 3.49 1.96
C ALA A 50 0.81 2.32 1.94
N ASP A 51 0.34 1.08 2.08
CA ASP A 51 1.19 -0.11 1.98
C ASP A 51 1.83 -0.25 0.60
N LEU A 52 1.06 -0.01 -0.47
CA LEU A 52 1.58 -0.04 -1.84
C LEU A 52 2.58 1.09 -2.10
N ASP A 53 2.35 2.28 -1.55
CA ASP A 53 3.30 3.41 -1.64
C ASP A 53 4.58 3.14 -0.86
N ASN A 54 4.48 2.57 0.34
CA ASN A 54 5.62 2.15 1.14
C ASN A 54 6.42 1.05 0.43
N ALA A 55 5.73 0.09 -0.21
CA ALA A 55 6.38 -0.96 -0.99
C ALA A 55 7.09 -0.42 -2.24
N GLU A 56 6.54 0.62 -2.88
CA GLU A 56 7.18 1.29 -4.01
C GLU A 56 8.40 2.12 -3.60
N ASN A 57 8.35 2.74 -2.42
CA ASN A 57 9.43 3.58 -1.88
C ASN A 57 10.58 2.78 -1.23
N ARG A 58 10.44 1.46 -1.04
CA ARG A 58 11.58 0.63 -0.64
C ARG A 58 12.61 0.66 -1.76
N MET A 59 13.81 1.19 -1.46
CA MET A 59 14.94 1.17 -2.38
C MET A 59 15.06 -0.22 -2.98
N SER A 60 15.09 -0.29 -4.30
CA SER A 60 15.41 -1.54 -4.98
C SER A 60 16.77 -2.01 -4.46
N THR A 61 16.99 -3.32 -4.34
CA THR A 61 18.32 -3.88 -4.04
C THR A 61 19.38 -3.29 -4.97
N ARG A 62 19.00 -2.97 -6.21
CA ARG A 62 19.84 -2.31 -7.20
C ARG A 62 20.22 -0.87 -6.82
N ASP A 63 19.27 -0.11 -6.28
CA ASP A 63 19.49 1.26 -5.81
C ASP A 63 20.33 1.26 -4.52
N MET A 64 20.14 0.26 -3.65
CA MET A 64 21.00 0.05 -2.48
C MET A 64 22.44 -0.25 -2.88
N ILE A 65 22.64 -1.12 -3.88
CA ILE A 65 23.98 -1.41 -4.42
C ILE A 65 24.63 -0.14 -4.99
N SER A 66 23.90 0.70 -5.72
CA SER A 66 24.46 1.96 -6.24
C SER A 66 24.81 2.99 -5.15
N VAL A 67 24.13 2.97 -4.00
CA VAL A 67 24.47 3.83 -2.85
C VAL A 67 25.69 3.28 -2.10
N LEU A 68 25.83 1.96 -2.01
CA LEU A 68 26.94 1.29 -1.32
C LEU A 68 28.24 1.35 -2.13
N ILE A 69 28.16 1.29 -3.46
CA ILE A 69 29.33 1.39 -4.32
C ILE A 69 29.51 2.87 -4.69
N ASN A 70 30.38 3.60 -3.99
CA ASN A 70 30.85 4.89 -4.48
C ASN A 70 31.65 4.64 -5.77
N PRO A 71 31.17 5.08 -6.95
CA PRO A 71 31.88 4.85 -8.21
C PRO A 71 33.27 5.50 -8.23
N ASN A 72 33.51 6.52 -7.41
CA ASN A 72 34.84 7.16 -7.28
C ASN A 72 35.84 6.35 -6.43
N LEU A 73 35.40 5.30 -5.72
CA LEU A 73 36.27 4.38 -4.96
C LEU A 73 36.58 3.10 -5.72
N ALA A 74 35.75 2.70 -6.69
CA ALA A 74 35.94 1.46 -7.46
C ALA A 74 37.13 1.51 -8.46
N GLY A 75 37.67 2.71 -8.69
CA GLY A 75 38.84 2.95 -9.55
C GLY A 75 40.05 3.53 -8.84
N SER A 76 40.06 3.64 -7.50
CA SER A 76 41.24 4.07 -6.74
C SER A 76 42.13 2.86 -6.45
N VAL A 77 42.89 2.43 -7.45
CA VAL A 77 44.07 1.57 -7.29
C VAL A 77 45.28 2.28 -7.89
#